data_AF-A0A1E5JNA8-F1
#
_entry.id   AF-A0A1E5JNA8-F1
#
_cell.length_a   1.000
_cell.length_b   1.000
_cell.length_c   1.000
_cell.angle_alpha   90.00
_cell.angle_beta   90.00
_cell.angle_gamma   90.00
#
_symmetry.space_group_name_H-M   'P 1'
#
loop_
_entity.id
_entity.type
_entity.pdbx_description
1 polymer ?
#
loop_
_entity_poly.entity_id
_entity_poly.type
_entity_poly.pdbx_seq_one_letter_code
_entity_poly.pdbx_strand_id
1 'polypeptide(L)' 'MALANYAIKNKTVTSFILILLVIAGSLCFFKLGRLEDPEFTVKTATITTHYPGASAEQVELEVTDHIEKKFKKCRK' A
#
# COMPACT_ATOMS: atom_id res chain seq x y z
N MET A 1 13.76 38.97 -3.73
CA MET A 1 15.02 38.49 -4.33
C MET A 1 16.19 38.34 -3.34
N ALA A 2 15.96 38.22 -2.02
CA ALA A 2 17.06 38.11 -1.06
C ALA A 2 17.81 36.76 -1.17
N LEU A 3 17.08 35.65 -1.31
CA LEU A 3 17.64 34.30 -1.37
C LEU A 3 18.45 34.06 -2.66
N ALA A 4 17.91 34.48 -3.81
CA ALA A 4 18.59 34.35 -5.09
C ALA A 4 19.90 35.17 -5.12
N ASN A 5 19.88 36.41 -4.64
CA ASN A 5 21.09 37.25 -4.56
C ASN A 5 22.14 36.66 -3.61
N TYR A 6 21.71 36.08 -2.48
CA TYR A 6 22.60 35.43 -1.54
C TYR A 6 23.25 34.15 -2.11
N ALA A 7 22.48 33.36 -2.86
CA ALA A 7 22.96 32.16 -3.55
C ALA A 7 23.97 32.49 -4.65
N ILE A 8 23.77 33.59 -5.39
CA ILE A 8 24.71 34.05 -6.42
C ILE A 8 25.99 34.61 -5.79
N LYS A 9 25.88 35.37 -4.70
CA LYS A 9 27.05 35.93 -3.99
C LYS A 9 27.93 34.85 -3.37
N ASN A 10 27.34 33.75 -2.89
CA ASN A 10 28.07 32.60 -2.31
C ASN A 10 28.12 31.40 -3.27
N LYS A 11 28.51 31.66 -4.53
CA LYS A 11 28.53 30.68 -5.62
C LYS A 11 29.22 29.36 -5.26
N THR A 12 30.32 29.39 -4.51
CA THR A 12 31.07 28.20 -4.09
C THR A 12 30.25 27.31 -3.17
N VAL A 13 29.58 27.90 -2.16
CA VAL A 13 28.76 27.16 -1.19
C VAL A 13 27.51 26.60 -1.88
N THR A 14 26.86 27.39 -2.73
CA THR A 14 25.68 26.93 -3.48
C THR A 14 26.01 25.81 -4.47
N SER A 15 27.14 25.90 -5.19
CA SER A 15 27.56 24.83 -6.11
C SER A 15 27.93 23.54 -5.37
N PHE A 16 28.57 23.66 -4.21
CA PHE A 16 28.90 22.50 -3.37
C PHE A 16 27.63 21.77 -2.91
N ILE A 17 26.65 22.51 -2.36
CA ILE A 17 25.37 21.94 -1.93
C ILE A 17 24.61 21.31 -3.10
N LEU A 18 24.63 21.95 -4.27
CA LEU A 18 23.98 21.41 -5.48
C LEU A 18 24.59 20.07 -5.89
N ILE A 19 25.93 19.96 -5.95
CA ILE A 19 26.62 18.72 -6.29
C ILE A 19 26.31 17.63 -5.27
N LEU A 20 26.31 17.97 -3.99
CA LEU A 20 25.99 17.03 -2.91
C LEU A 20 24.55 16.50 -3.05
N LEU A 21 23.59 17.39 -3.35
CA LEU A 21 22.20 17.02 -3.60
C LEU A 21 22.03 16.10 -4.81
N VAL A 22 22.77 16.36 -5.90
CA VAL A 22 22.73 15.52 -7.10
C VAL A 22 23.27 14.13 -6.78
N ILE A 23 24.40 14.02 -6.09
CA ILE A 23 24.99 12.73 -5.71
C ILE A 23 24.06 11.96 -4.78
N ALA A 24 23.57 12.60 -3.72
CA ALA A 24 22.65 11.98 -2.76
C ALA A 24 21.34 11.57 -3.43
N GLY A 25 20.80 12.41 -4.33
CA GLY A 25 19.60 12.13 -5.11
C GLY A 25 19.78 10.94 -6.04
N SER A 26 20.90 10.87 -6.77
CA SER A 26 21.23 9.72 -7.61
C SER A 26 21.35 8.43 -6.80
N LEU A 27 22.04 8.45 -5.67
CA LEU A 27 22.16 7.27 -4.79
C LEU A 27 20.78 6.81 -4.27
N CYS A 28 19.92 7.76 -3.88
CA CYS A 28 18.57 7.45 -3.44
C CYS A 28 17.72 6.87 -4.58
N PHE A 29 17.85 7.43 -5.79
CA PHE A 29 17.16 6.95 -6.98
C PHE A 29 17.52 5.51 -7.32
N PHE A 30 18.81 5.13 -7.23
CA PHE A 30 19.23 3.75 -7.45
C PHE A 30 18.84 2.81 -6.30
N LYS A 31 18.73 3.32 -5.07
CA LYS A 31 18.28 2.56 -3.91
C LYS A 31 16.77 2.46 -3.77
N LEU A 32 16.01 3.17 -4.61
CA LEU A 32 14.57 3.10 -4.59
C LEU A 32 14.14 1.75 -5.15
N GLY A 33 13.89 0.81 -4.25
CA GLY A 33 13.30 -0.48 -4.57
C GLY A 33 11.97 -0.23 -5.27
N ARG A 34 11.90 -0.53 -6.56
CA ARG A 34 10.64 -0.53 -7.29
C ARG A 34 9.80 -1.65 -6.71
N LEU A 35 8.81 -1.27 -5.91
CA LEU A 35 7.66 -2.12 -5.61
C LEU A 35 6.90 -2.26 -6.93
N GLU A 36 7.33 -3.20 -7.77
CA GLU A 36 6.87 -3.37 -9.15
C GLU A 36 5.39 -3.75 -9.23
N ASP A 37 4.89 -4.37 -8.17
CA ASP A 37 3.47 -4.48 -7.91
C ASP A 37 3.22 -4.01 -6.47
N PRO A 38 2.35 -3.00 -6.25
CA PRO A 38 1.79 -2.85 -4.91
C PRO A 38 1.12 -4.19 -4.57
N GLU A 39 1.47 -4.78 -3.43
CA GLU A 39 0.73 -5.93 -2.90
C GLU A 39 -0.74 -5.48 -2.76
N PHE A 40 -1.57 -5.81 -3.76
CA PHE A 40 -3.01 -5.73 -3.61
C PHE A 40 -3.34 -6.75 -2.52
N THR A 41 -3.40 -6.27 -1.28
CA THR A 41 -3.97 -7.03 -0.17
C THR A 41 -5.47 -7.12 -0.46
N VAL A 42 -5.85 -7.99 -1.39
CA VAL A 42 -7.23 -8.40 -1.56
C VAL A 42 -7.60 -8.95 -0.19
N LYS A 43 -8.49 -8.24 0.52
CA LYS A 43 -8.93 -8.63 1.88
C LYS A 43 -9.79 -9.88 1.74
N THR A 44 -9.14 -11.01 1.51
CA THR A 44 -9.77 -12.31 1.35
C THR A 44 -9.84 -12.93 2.73
N ALA A 45 -11.06 -13.18 3.21
CA ALA A 45 -11.31 -13.92 4.43
C ALA A 45 -11.96 -15.24 4.04
N THR A 46 -11.31 -16.36 4.37
CA THR A 46 -11.88 -17.70 4.19
C THR A 46 -12.60 -18.10 5.49
N ILE A 47 -13.88 -18.43 5.38
CA ILE A 47 -14.70 -18.91 6.49
C ILE A 47 -14.99 -20.39 6.23
N THR A 48 -14.44 -21.26 7.07
CA THR A 48 -14.70 -22.71 7.02
C THR A 48 -15.62 -23.09 8.17
N THR A 49 -16.75 -23.70 7.86
CA THR A 49 -17.69 -24.24 8.85
C THR A 49 -17.76 -25.75 8.69
N HIS A 50 -17.49 -26.48 9.76
CA HIS A 50 -17.59 -27.94 9.78
C HIS A 50 -18.96 -28.34 10.34
N TYR A 51 -19.81 -28.93 9.51
CA TYR A 51 -21.12 -29.44 9.91
C TYR A 51 -21.27 -30.92 9.51
N PRO A 52 -20.69 -31.84 10.31
CA PRO A 52 -20.70 -33.25 9.99
C PRO A 52 -22.11 -33.85 10.14
N GLY A 53 -22.56 -34.63 9.15
CA GLY A 53 -23.80 -35.39 9.21
C GLY A 53 -25.02 -34.76 8.54
N ALA A 54 -24.91 -33.58 7.93
CA ALA A 54 -25.98 -32.97 7.13
C ALA A 54 -25.70 -33.05 5.62
N SER A 55 -26.76 -32.98 4.81
CA SER A 55 -26.61 -32.88 3.37
C SER A 55 -26.02 -31.53 2.96
N ALA A 56 -25.36 -31.47 1.81
CA ALA A 56 -24.78 -30.22 1.30
C ALA A 56 -25.84 -29.10 1.18
N GLU A 57 -27.07 -29.45 0.80
CA GLU A 57 -28.21 -28.53 0.69
C GLU A 57 -28.65 -27.96 2.04
N GLN A 58 -28.65 -28.79 3.10
CA GLN A 58 -28.97 -28.33 4.45
C GLN A 58 -27.89 -27.37 4.98
N VAL A 59 -26.61 -27.66 4.73
CA VAL A 59 -25.50 -26.78 5.12
C VAL A 59 -25.59 -25.42 4.42
N GLU A 60 -25.96 -25.41 3.14
CA GLU A 60 -26.14 -24.17 2.38
C GLU A 60 -27.23 -23.29 2.98
N LEU A 61 -28.42 -23.86 3.19
CA LEU A 61 -29.59 -23.12 3.66
C LEU A 61 -29.48 -22.67 5.12
N GLU A 62 -28.94 -23.51 6.01
CA GLU A 62 -28.92 -23.22 7.45
C GLU A 62 -27.68 -22.45 7.91
N VAL A 63 -26.55 -22.62 7.22
CA VAL A 63 -25.25 -22.07 7.66
C VAL A 63 -24.76 -21.01 6.68
N THR A 64 -24.56 -21.35 5.41
CA THR A 64 -23.95 -20.44 4.43
C THR A 64 -24.83 -19.22 4.15
N ASP A 65 -26.12 -19.41 3.89
CA ASP A 65 -27.06 -18.33 3.59
C ASP A 65 -27.23 -17.35 4.76
N HIS A 66 -27.27 -17.86 5.99
CA HIS A 66 -27.33 -17.04 7.20
C HIS A 66 -26.08 -16.16 7.38
N ILE A 67 -24.90 -16.73 7.15
CA ILE A 67 -23.62 -16.01 7.22
C ILE A 67 -23.57 -14.93 6.12
N GLU A 68 -23.93 -15.27 4.88
CA GLU A 68 -23.92 -14.32 3.76
C GLU A 68 -24.88 -13.15 4.00
N LYS A 69 -26.12 -13.41 4.45
CA LYS A 69 -27.09 -12.36 4.77
C LYS A 69 -26.59 -11.39 5.83
N LYS A 70 -25.87 -11.87 6.85
CA LYS A 70 -25.26 -11.02 7.89
C LYS A 70 -24.12 -10.17 7.33
N PHE A 71 -23.20 -10.76 6.56
CA PHE A 71 -22.11 -10.02 5.93
C PHE A 71 -22.62 -8.97 4.93
N LYS A 72 -23.65 -9.31 4.14
CA LYS A 72 -24.29 -8.40 3.18
C LYS A 72 -24.93 -7.19 3.87
N LYS A 73 -25.45 -7.37 5.08
CA LYS A 73 -25.98 -6.26 5.91
C LYS A 73 -24.88 -5.36 6.46
N CYS A 74 -23.76 -5.92 6.94
CA CYS A 74 -22.62 -5.13 7.44
C CYS A 74 -21.87 -4.35 6.36
N ARG A 75 -22.01 -4.73 5.08
CA ARG A 75 -21.40 -4.04 3.94
C ARG A 75 -22.15 -2.75 3.53
N LYS A 76 -23.34 -2.49 4.08
CA LYS A 76 -24.09 -1.24 3.88
C LYS A 76 -23.73 -0.23 4.96
#